data_AF-A0A951V7U4-F1
#
_entry.id   AF-A0A951V7U4-F1
#
_cell.length_a   1.000
_cell.length_b   1.000
_cell.length_c   1.000
_cell.angle_alpha   90.00
_cell.angle_beta   90.00
_cell.angle_gamma   90.00
#
_symmetry.space_group_name_H-M   'P 1'
#
loop_
_entity.id
_entity.type
_entity.pdbx_description
1 polymer ?
#
loop_
_entity_poly.entity_id
_entity_poly.type
_entity_poly.pdbx_seq_one_letter_code
_entity_poly.pdbx_strand_id
1 'polypeptide(L)'
;MNPQRTAILKFNEIENRERIISHLENLIDKEEDGKGVRKIVKKFEEGYRKNPEVLKKHLHDINSLFSGVISSAYYGLTGDLGPIQELEYGGLGVTLGKMPEGLSFRKRQLWFSELGYNALTKSRIKEDVGWGALIKGFAVGYSKVGGYAFFSAEAEEYACTNVSARDNAFKGIKAKGHSFSGVKAFGTSFGEIKAEENSFMDAEAYCRAFWGTNTVMGGDSFRNVKMSGHSGRDVTIKDRACRNGKILERALEYTELKDEALYGAIVGLKALRGASTENLKEQNFKRRIFVL
;
A
#
# COMPACT_ATOMS: atom_id res chain seq x y z
N MET A 1 -0.88 -37.47 16.82
CA MET A 1 -0.42 -36.15 17.29
C MET A 1 1.02 -35.96 16.84
N ASN A 2 1.26 -35.05 15.89
CA ASN A 2 2.58 -34.82 15.31
C ASN A 2 3.11 -33.46 15.82
N PRO A 3 4.13 -33.42 16.69
CA PRO A 3 4.66 -32.17 17.19
C PRO A 3 5.64 -31.60 16.16
N GLN A 4 5.19 -30.64 15.35
CA GLN A 4 6.10 -29.80 14.59
C GLN A 4 6.97 -29.04 15.59
N ARG A 5 8.22 -29.50 15.74
CA ARG A 5 9.28 -28.78 16.43
C ARG A 5 9.53 -27.46 15.71
N THR A 6 9.01 -26.37 16.25
CA THR A 6 9.46 -25.02 15.91
C THR A 6 10.91 -24.90 16.36
N ALA A 7 11.84 -25.22 15.46
CA ALA A 7 13.27 -25.05 15.73
C ALA A 7 13.54 -23.55 15.89
N ILE A 8 13.72 -23.10 17.13
CA ILE A 8 14.15 -21.74 17.46
C ILE A 8 15.57 -21.58 16.90
N LEU A 9 15.67 -20.96 15.72
CA LEU A 9 16.93 -20.54 15.13
C LEU A 9 17.66 -19.60 16.11
N LYS A 10 18.82 -20.04 16.60
CA LYS A 10 19.80 -19.18 17.26
C LYS A 10 20.50 -18.38 16.15
N PHE A 11 20.05 -17.15 15.90
CA PHE A 11 20.53 -16.22 14.87
C PHE A 11 21.85 -15.54 15.26
N ASN A 12 22.77 -16.26 15.92
CA ASN A 12 23.95 -15.60 16.49
C ASN A 12 25.07 -15.35 15.47
N GLU A 13 25.08 -16.01 14.31
CA GLU A 13 26.18 -15.85 13.36
C GLU A 13 25.66 -15.90 11.91
N ILE A 14 26.11 -14.93 11.11
CA ILE A 14 26.06 -14.94 9.63
C ILE A 14 26.53 -16.28 9.04
N GLU A 15 27.29 -17.09 9.79
CA GLU A 15 27.72 -18.44 9.43
C GLU A 15 26.56 -19.39 9.08
N ASN A 16 25.34 -19.13 9.55
CA ASN A 16 24.15 -19.88 9.14
C ASN A 16 23.42 -19.27 7.92
N ARG A 17 24.14 -18.58 7.04
CA ARG A 17 23.64 -17.86 5.86
C ARG A 17 22.58 -18.64 5.06
N GLU A 18 22.89 -19.86 4.63
CA GLU A 18 21.97 -20.67 3.81
C GLU A 18 20.66 -20.96 4.53
N ARG A 19 20.73 -21.27 5.83
CA ARG A 19 19.53 -21.54 6.62
C ARG A 19 18.66 -20.29 6.79
N ILE A 20 19.28 -19.11 6.87
CA ILE A 20 18.58 -17.83 6.92
C ILE A 20 17.90 -17.54 5.58
N ILE A 21 18.60 -17.77 4.47
CA ILE A 21 18.05 -17.60 3.12
C ILE A 21 16.83 -18.51 2.92
N SER A 22 16.96 -19.82 3.18
CA SER A 22 15.83 -20.74 3.04
C SER A 22 14.66 -20.36 3.96
N HIS A 23 14.94 -19.82 5.15
CA HIS A 23 13.88 -19.35 6.03
C HIS A 23 13.20 -18.08 5.49
N LEU A 24 13.96 -17.13 4.94
CA LEU A 24 13.43 -15.94 4.28
C LEU A 24 12.55 -16.30 3.09
N GLU A 25 13.01 -17.14 2.19
CA GLU A 25 12.22 -17.61 1.03
C GLU A 25 10.88 -18.19 1.48
N ASN A 26 10.90 -19.07 2.51
CA ASN A 26 9.68 -19.62 3.08
C ASN A 26 8.74 -18.57 3.68
N LEU A 27 9.26 -17.49 4.28
CA LEU A 27 8.45 -16.41 4.83
C LEU A 27 7.86 -15.56 3.72
N ILE A 28 8.66 -15.22 2.71
CA ILE A 28 8.23 -14.43 1.55
C ILE A 28 7.11 -15.15 0.80
N ASP A 29 7.20 -16.47 0.65
CA ASP A 29 6.17 -17.26 -0.05
C ASP A 29 4.86 -17.40 0.74
N LYS A 30 4.89 -17.28 2.08
CA LYS A 30 3.76 -17.65 2.96
C LYS A 30 3.15 -16.49 3.73
N GLU A 31 3.91 -15.45 4.02
CA GLU A 31 3.46 -14.31 4.82
C GLU A 31 3.16 -13.11 3.92
N GLU A 32 1.90 -12.66 3.93
CA GLU A 32 1.51 -11.42 3.25
C GLU A 32 1.94 -10.16 4.03
N ASP A 33 2.08 -10.26 5.36
CA ASP A 33 2.24 -9.08 6.24
C ASP A 33 3.69 -8.76 6.63
N GLY A 34 4.64 -9.64 6.29
CA GLY A 34 6.07 -9.46 6.51
C GLY A 34 6.55 -9.47 7.96
N LYS A 35 5.72 -9.85 8.93
CA LYS A 35 6.10 -9.81 10.36
C LYS A 35 7.31 -10.70 10.66
N GLY A 36 7.38 -11.89 10.06
CA GLY A 36 8.51 -12.80 10.22
C GLY A 36 9.81 -12.20 9.67
N VAL A 37 9.75 -11.56 8.51
CA VAL A 37 10.90 -10.88 7.89
C VAL A 37 11.41 -9.76 8.79
N ARG A 38 10.53 -8.87 9.29
CA ARG A 38 10.91 -7.80 10.22
C ARG A 38 11.52 -8.33 11.52
N LYS A 39 11.03 -9.46 12.03
CA LYS A 39 11.59 -10.13 13.21
C LYS A 39 13.02 -10.64 12.97
N ILE A 40 13.34 -11.11 11.76
CA ILE A 40 14.70 -11.50 11.40
C ILE A 40 15.62 -10.27 11.40
N VAL A 41 15.21 -9.17 10.78
CA VAL A 41 15.97 -7.90 10.78
C VAL A 41 16.29 -7.46 12.22
N LYS A 42 15.31 -7.48 13.12
CA LYS A 42 15.51 -7.12 14.53
C LYS A 42 16.53 -8.00 15.24
N LYS A 43 16.56 -9.30 14.95
CA LYS A 43 17.59 -10.21 15.50
C LYS A 43 18.99 -9.85 15.00
N PHE A 44 19.14 -9.46 13.73
CA PHE A 44 20.41 -8.98 13.20
C PHE A 44 20.83 -7.65 13.87
N GLU A 45 19.91 -6.69 14.02
CA GLU A 45 20.20 -5.44 14.76
C GLU A 45 20.68 -5.74 16.19
N GLU A 46 20.02 -6.64 16.90
CA GLU A 46 20.40 -7.03 18.26
C GLU A 46 21.77 -7.71 18.32
N GLY A 47 22.02 -8.67 17.44
CA GLY A 47 23.27 -9.44 17.39
C GLY A 47 24.49 -8.59 17.03
N TYR A 48 24.30 -7.59 16.16
CA TYR A 48 25.40 -6.77 15.62
C TYR A 48 25.45 -5.35 16.20
N ARG A 49 24.65 -5.03 17.23
CA ARG A 49 24.56 -3.70 17.84
C ARG A 49 25.92 -3.09 18.23
N LYS A 50 26.85 -3.92 18.73
CA LYS A 50 28.19 -3.47 19.16
C LYS A 50 29.20 -3.36 18.01
N ASN A 51 28.90 -3.93 16.84
CA ASN A 51 29.83 -3.97 15.71
C ASN A 51 29.09 -4.03 14.36
N PRO A 52 28.39 -2.95 13.97
CA PRO A 52 27.62 -2.90 12.72
C PRO A 52 28.50 -3.05 11.47
N GLU A 53 29.79 -2.72 11.53
CA GLU A 53 30.70 -2.81 10.39
C GLU A 53 30.92 -4.26 9.90
N VAL A 54 30.60 -5.26 10.72
CA VAL A 54 30.58 -6.66 10.27
C VAL A 54 29.51 -6.85 9.20
N LEU A 55 28.33 -6.24 9.36
CA LEU A 55 27.23 -6.33 8.38
C LEU A 55 27.63 -5.71 7.04
N LYS A 56 28.45 -4.65 7.05
CA LYS A 56 28.89 -3.96 5.84
C LYS A 56 29.57 -4.89 4.83
N LYS A 57 30.30 -5.91 5.32
CA LYS A 57 30.97 -6.92 4.48
C LYS A 57 30.00 -7.82 3.70
N HIS A 58 28.73 -7.85 4.11
CA HIS A 58 27.69 -8.71 3.55
C HIS A 58 26.60 -7.93 2.81
N LEU A 59 26.77 -6.63 2.58
CA LEU A 59 25.79 -5.80 1.85
C LEU A 59 25.70 -6.17 0.37
N HIS A 60 26.78 -6.68 -0.22
CA HIS A 60 26.83 -7.11 -1.62
C HIS A 60 26.92 -8.63 -1.75
N ASP A 61 26.24 -9.34 -0.86
CA ASP A 61 26.12 -10.78 -0.93
C ASP A 61 25.40 -11.20 -2.22
N ILE A 62 25.82 -12.33 -2.82
CA ILE A 62 25.25 -12.88 -4.06
C ILE A 62 23.75 -13.16 -3.95
N ASN A 63 23.26 -13.46 -2.74
CA ASN A 63 21.83 -13.59 -2.49
C ASN A 63 21.24 -12.24 -2.08
N SER A 64 20.38 -11.70 -2.94
CA SER A 64 19.80 -10.36 -2.77
C SER A 64 18.84 -10.25 -1.58
N LEU A 65 18.14 -11.33 -1.19
CA LEU A 65 17.29 -11.34 0.01
C LEU A 65 18.14 -11.22 1.28
N PHE A 66 19.25 -11.96 1.33
CA PHE A 66 20.19 -11.85 2.44
C PHE A 66 20.77 -10.44 2.52
N SER A 67 21.30 -9.92 1.41
CA SER A 67 21.76 -8.52 1.30
C SER A 67 20.68 -7.51 1.73
N GLY A 68 19.42 -7.77 1.39
CA GLY A 68 18.27 -6.97 1.78
C GLY A 68 18.10 -6.88 3.30
N VAL A 69 18.05 -8.02 4.00
CA VAL A 69 17.97 -8.07 5.47
C VAL A 69 19.17 -7.39 6.12
N ILE A 70 20.38 -7.64 5.60
CA ILE A 70 21.61 -7.05 6.11
C ILE A 70 21.57 -5.52 5.95
N SER A 71 21.13 -5.01 4.81
CA SER A 71 20.98 -3.57 4.57
C SER A 71 19.98 -2.92 5.52
N SER A 72 18.86 -3.60 5.81
CA SER A 72 17.87 -3.13 6.79
C SER A 72 18.45 -3.05 8.20
N ALA A 73 19.15 -4.11 8.64
CA ALA A 73 19.75 -4.14 9.95
C ALA A 73 20.90 -3.13 10.09
N TYR A 74 21.71 -2.97 9.03
CA TYR A 74 22.77 -1.96 9.00
C TYR A 74 22.18 -0.56 9.14
N TYR A 75 21.17 -0.23 8.34
CA TYR A 75 20.44 1.03 8.46
C TYR A 75 19.85 1.23 9.87
N GLY A 76 19.23 0.19 10.46
CA GLY A 76 18.68 0.27 11.81
C GLY A 76 19.72 0.59 12.89
N LEU A 77 21.00 0.26 12.64
CA LEU A 77 22.11 0.51 13.55
C LEU A 77 22.87 1.82 13.25
N THR A 78 22.94 2.24 11.99
CA THR A 78 23.82 3.36 11.56
C THR A 78 23.06 4.57 11.02
N GLY A 79 21.81 4.40 10.61
CA GLY A 79 21.03 5.39 9.87
C GLY A 79 21.45 5.55 8.41
N ASP A 80 22.38 4.74 7.90
CA ASP A 80 22.86 4.83 6.53
C ASP A 80 21.83 4.21 5.55
N LEU A 81 21.21 5.07 4.74
CA LEU A 81 20.23 4.70 3.72
C LEU A 81 20.85 4.24 2.40
N GLY A 82 22.13 4.50 2.17
CA GLY A 82 22.81 4.20 0.91
C GLY A 82 22.58 2.76 0.43
N PRO A 83 22.89 1.76 1.28
CA PRO A 83 22.70 0.36 0.90
C PRO A 83 21.24 0.00 0.58
N ILE A 84 20.27 0.60 1.27
CA ILE A 84 18.84 0.37 0.98
C ILE A 84 18.50 0.88 -0.43
N GLN A 85 19.00 2.06 -0.82
CA GLN A 85 18.68 2.67 -2.12
C GLN A 85 19.46 2.07 -3.30
N GLU A 86 20.59 1.39 -3.04
CA GLU A 86 21.44 0.79 -4.07
C GLU A 86 21.05 -0.65 -4.41
N LEU A 87 20.70 -1.44 -3.39
CA LEU A 87 20.52 -2.88 -3.51
C LEU A 87 19.12 -3.26 -4.00
N GLU A 88 19.06 -4.36 -4.75
CA GLU A 88 17.81 -5.08 -4.95
C GLU A 88 17.40 -5.76 -3.63
N TYR A 89 16.12 -5.64 -3.24
CA TYR A 89 15.66 -5.95 -1.89
C TYR A 89 16.30 -5.12 -0.77
N GLY A 90 16.96 -4.01 -1.10
CA GLY A 90 17.44 -3.05 -0.11
C GLY A 90 16.28 -2.62 0.81
N GLY A 91 16.47 -2.72 2.12
CA GLY A 91 15.43 -2.42 3.10
C GLY A 91 14.37 -3.52 3.26
N LEU A 92 14.66 -4.77 2.90
CA LEU A 92 13.77 -5.91 3.18
C LEU A 92 13.47 -6.00 4.67
N GLY A 93 12.19 -5.83 5.06
CA GLY A 93 11.75 -5.85 6.45
C GLY A 93 12.22 -4.67 7.30
N VAL A 94 12.66 -3.56 6.69
CA VAL A 94 13.13 -2.38 7.45
C VAL A 94 11.97 -1.66 8.12
N THR A 95 12.22 -1.02 9.27
CA THR A 95 11.31 -0.03 9.85
C THR A 95 11.84 1.38 9.57
N LEU A 96 11.11 2.18 8.80
CA LEU A 96 11.44 3.58 8.52
C LEU A 96 10.50 4.53 9.25
N GLY A 97 11.08 5.42 10.06
CA GLY A 97 10.41 6.61 10.60
C GLY A 97 10.68 7.84 9.73
N LYS A 98 10.85 9.01 10.34
CA LYS A 98 11.13 10.27 9.62
C LYS A 98 12.47 10.24 8.88
N MET A 99 12.42 10.33 7.55
CA MET A 99 13.59 10.34 6.66
C MET A 99 13.82 11.71 6.01
N PRO A 100 14.99 11.94 5.38
CA PRO A 100 15.17 13.05 4.45
C PRO A 100 14.12 13.06 3.35
N GLU A 101 13.74 14.25 2.87
CA GLU A 101 12.81 14.39 1.76
C GLU A 101 13.46 14.05 0.40
N GLY A 102 12.64 13.74 -0.60
CA GLY A 102 13.13 13.63 -1.98
C GLY A 102 13.80 12.31 -2.31
N LEU A 103 13.61 11.28 -1.48
CA LEU A 103 14.17 9.96 -1.73
C LEU A 103 13.55 9.33 -2.98
N SER A 104 14.34 8.49 -3.65
CA SER A 104 13.86 7.68 -4.76
C SER A 104 14.05 6.22 -4.43
N PHE A 105 12.97 5.44 -4.51
CA PHE A 105 12.98 4.00 -4.37
C PHE A 105 12.46 3.36 -5.66
N ARG A 106 13.13 2.28 -6.07
CA ARG A 106 12.80 1.52 -7.27
C ARG A 106 13.11 0.05 -7.09
N LYS A 107 12.52 -0.80 -7.95
CA LYS A 107 12.65 -2.26 -7.84
C LYS A 107 12.07 -2.73 -6.49
N ARG A 108 12.44 -3.95 -6.10
CA ARG A 108 11.97 -4.67 -4.90
C ARG A 108 12.48 -4.12 -3.56
N GLN A 109 12.81 -2.84 -3.50
CA GLN A 109 13.29 -2.16 -2.28
C GLN A 109 12.13 -1.95 -1.32
N LEU A 110 12.35 -2.06 0.00
CA LEU A 110 11.31 -1.87 1.03
C LEU A 110 10.21 -2.94 1.04
N TRP A 111 10.43 -4.11 0.43
CA TRP A 111 9.57 -5.28 0.64
C TRP A 111 9.41 -5.54 2.13
N PHE A 112 8.17 -5.79 2.57
CA PHE A 112 7.81 -6.08 3.95
C PHE A 112 8.22 -5.03 4.97
N SER A 113 8.51 -3.81 4.51
CA SER A 113 8.88 -2.71 5.39
C SER A 113 7.70 -2.25 6.25
N GLU A 114 8.04 -1.59 7.36
CA GLU A 114 7.11 -0.80 8.14
C GLU A 114 7.47 0.68 7.96
N LEU A 115 6.57 1.43 7.34
CA LEU A 115 6.75 2.83 7.01
C LEU A 115 5.86 3.69 7.91
N GLY A 116 6.46 4.64 8.60
CA GLY A 116 5.77 5.55 9.52
C GLY A 116 6.32 6.97 9.47
N TYR A 117 5.55 7.92 10.00
CA TYR A 117 6.04 9.24 10.41
C TYR A 117 6.85 9.99 9.33
N ASN A 118 6.26 10.25 8.16
CA ASN A 118 6.90 10.98 7.05
C ASN A 118 8.11 10.26 6.41
N ALA A 119 8.18 8.92 6.49
CA ALA A 119 9.25 8.11 5.92
C ALA A 119 9.58 8.37 4.44
N LEU A 120 8.59 8.72 3.62
CA LEU A 120 8.73 8.89 2.19
C LEU A 120 8.08 10.20 1.76
N THR A 121 8.57 11.31 2.30
CA THR A 121 8.07 12.66 2.00
C THR A 121 8.71 13.24 0.74
N LYS A 122 7.89 13.76 -0.19
CA LYS A 122 8.30 14.29 -1.50
C LYS A 122 9.14 13.29 -2.31
N SER A 123 8.91 12.02 -2.08
CA SER A 123 9.68 10.92 -2.65
C SER A 123 9.10 10.46 -3.99
N ARG A 124 9.92 9.71 -4.74
CA ARG A 124 9.52 9.00 -5.96
C ARG A 124 9.58 7.50 -5.70
N ILE A 125 8.44 6.83 -5.85
CA ILE A 125 8.30 5.41 -5.55
C ILE A 125 7.76 4.72 -6.80
N LYS A 126 8.50 3.74 -7.32
CA LYS A 126 8.12 3.04 -8.56
C LYS A 126 8.65 1.62 -8.66
N GLU A 127 8.04 0.78 -9.49
CA GLU A 127 8.60 -0.55 -9.85
C GLU A 127 8.65 -1.54 -8.67
N ASP A 128 7.50 -1.86 -8.06
CA ASP A 128 7.37 -2.96 -7.08
C ASP A 128 8.16 -2.79 -5.76
N VAL A 129 8.07 -1.60 -5.16
CA VAL A 129 8.82 -1.21 -3.95
C VAL A 129 8.22 -1.86 -2.70
N GLY A 130 7.05 -1.47 -2.23
CA GLY A 130 6.52 -1.95 -0.95
C GLY A 130 5.63 -3.18 -1.07
N TRP A 131 6.14 -4.33 -1.55
CA TRP A 131 5.38 -5.58 -1.48
C TRP A 131 5.17 -6.00 -0.01
N GLY A 132 3.93 -6.25 0.41
CA GLY A 132 3.63 -6.64 1.81
C GLY A 132 4.01 -5.58 2.86
N ALA A 133 4.16 -4.31 2.45
CA ALA A 133 4.54 -3.23 3.36
C ALA A 133 3.38 -2.84 4.30
N LEU A 134 3.71 -2.43 5.51
CA LEU A 134 2.79 -1.77 6.43
C LEU A 134 3.05 -0.27 6.40
N ILE A 135 2.04 0.51 6.01
CA ILE A 135 2.15 1.96 5.81
C ILE A 135 1.21 2.65 6.80
N LYS A 136 1.75 3.51 7.67
CA LYS A 136 0.96 4.20 8.69
C LYS A 136 1.44 5.62 8.96
N GLY A 137 0.60 6.44 9.61
CA GLY A 137 1.01 7.71 10.22
C GLY A 137 1.73 8.66 9.26
N PHE A 138 1.09 9.06 8.16
CA PHE A 138 1.65 10.01 7.18
C PHE A 138 2.96 9.55 6.53
N ALA A 139 3.22 8.23 6.45
CA ALA A 139 4.46 7.71 5.91
C ALA A 139 4.77 8.19 4.49
N VAL A 140 3.77 8.25 3.61
CA VAL A 140 3.95 8.65 2.21
C VAL A 140 3.29 10.00 1.96
N GLY A 141 4.06 11.07 2.08
CA GLY A 141 3.56 12.45 1.97
C GLY A 141 4.04 13.17 0.71
N TYR A 142 3.17 13.87 -0.02
CA TYR A 142 3.55 14.72 -1.16
C TYR A 142 4.33 14.00 -2.27
N SER A 143 4.13 12.69 -2.38
CA SER A 143 4.99 11.80 -3.17
C SER A 143 4.36 11.43 -4.52
N LYS A 144 5.22 11.02 -5.45
CA LYS A 144 4.81 10.45 -6.75
C LYS A 144 4.97 8.94 -6.69
N VAL A 145 3.86 8.23 -6.88
CA VAL A 145 3.79 6.77 -6.73
C VAL A 145 3.26 6.16 -8.02
N GLY A 146 3.92 5.12 -8.54
CA GLY A 146 3.42 4.40 -9.72
C GLY A 146 4.14 3.10 -10.03
N GLY A 147 3.76 2.41 -11.10
CA GLY A 147 4.43 1.17 -11.53
C GLY A 147 4.41 0.06 -10.48
N TYR A 148 3.25 -0.33 -9.97
CA TYR A 148 3.12 -1.36 -8.93
C TYR A 148 3.88 -1.05 -7.64
N ALA A 149 4.11 0.23 -7.33
CA ALA A 149 4.93 0.66 -6.20
C ALA A 149 4.55 0.02 -4.86
N PHE A 150 3.27 -0.22 -4.58
CA PHE A 150 2.84 -0.95 -3.39
C PHE A 150 1.88 -2.07 -3.81
N PHE A 151 2.21 -3.29 -3.39
CA PHE A 151 1.43 -4.48 -3.71
C PHE A 151 1.18 -5.32 -2.45
N SER A 152 -0.05 -5.80 -2.26
CA SER A 152 -0.46 -6.57 -1.06
C SER A 152 -0.12 -5.88 0.28
N ALA A 153 -0.07 -4.55 0.27
CA ALA A 153 0.29 -3.76 1.44
C ALA A 153 -0.94 -3.42 2.30
N GLU A 154 -0.68 -3.04 3.55
CA GLU A 154 -1.68 -2.52 4.48
C GLU A 154 -1.44 -1.02 4.69
N ALA A 155 -2.50 -0.23 4.59
CA ALA A 155 -2.47 1.22 4.72
C ALA A 155 -3.46 1.67 5.81
N GLU A 156 -2.94 2.37 6.81
CA GLU A 156 -3.71 2.81 7.99
C GLU A 156 -3.33 4.24 8.39
N GLU A 157 -4.17 4.91 9.20
CA GLU A 157 -3.81 6.15 9.91
C GLU A 157 -3.17 7.25 9.02
N TYR A 158 -3.85 7.68 7.95
CA TYR A 158 -3.30 8.67 7.01
C TYR A 158 -1.98 8.24 6.35
N ALA A 159 -1.78 6.93 6.15
CA ALA A 159 -0.64 6.32 5.47
C ALA A 159 -0.09 7.13 4.27
N CYS A 160 -0.99 7.57 3.39
CA CYS A 160 -0.67 8.30 2.17
C CYS A 160 -1.38 9.66 2.15
N THR A 161 -0.62 10.75 2.11
CA THR A 161 -1.16 12.11 2.07
C THR A 161 -0.62 12.94 0.92
N ASN A 162 -1.49 13.66 0.21
CA ASN A 162 -1.13 14.51 -0.92
C ASN A 162 -0.33 13.77 -2.03
N VAL A 163 -0.69 12.52 -2.30
CA VAL A 163 0.03 11.64 -3.22
C VAL A 163 -0.52 11.77 -4.64
N SER A 164 0.38 11.80 -5.63
CA SER A 164 0.04 11.60 -7.04
C SER A 164 0.28 10.13 -7.41
N ALA A 165 -0.79 9.40 -7.68
CA ALA A 165 -0.80 7.99 -8.03
C ALA A 165 -1.06 7.78 -9.54
N ARG A 166 -0.35 6.83 -10.16
CA ARG A 166 -0.51 6.41 -11.56
C ARG A 166 -0.05 4.97 -11.78
N ASP A 167 -0.34 4.38 -12.94
CA ASP A 167 0.32 3.15 -13.43
C ASP A 167 0.34 1.98 -12.42
N ASN A 168 -0.79 1.66 -11.82
CA ASN A 168 -0.95 0.64 -10.78
C ASN A 168 -0.13 0.93 -9.51
N ALA A 169 0.02 2.20 -9.14
CA ALA A 169 0.67 2.65 -7.90
C ALA A 169 0.36 1.78 -6.68
N PHE A 170 -0.90 1.38 -6.54
CA PHE A 170 -1.39 0.62 -5.40
C PHE A 170 -2.20 -0.58 -5.92
N LYS A 171 -1.79 -1.80 -5.55
CA LYS A 171 -2.51 -3.01 -5.92
C LYS A 171 -2.68 -3.97 -4.72
N GLY A 172 -3.84 -4.58 -4.54
CA GLY A 172 -4.05 -5.55 -3.46
C GLY A 172 -4.04 -4.92 -2.06
N ILE A 173 -4.36 -3.63 -1.94
CA ILE A 173 -4.22 -2.90 -0.67
C ILE A 173 -5.39 -3.19 0.26
N LYS A 174 -5.07 -3.46 1.53
CA LYS A 174 -6.04 -3.41 2.64
C LYS A 174 -5.95 -2.01 3.26
N ALA A 175 -6.97 -1.19 3.05
CA ALA A 175 -7.03 0.19 3.52
C ALA A 175 -8.05 0.32 4.66
N LYS A 176 -7.64 0.93 5.77
CA LYS A 176 -8.48 1.21 6.94
C LYS A 176 -8.22 2.60 7.49
N GLY A 177 -9.26 3.25 8.01
CA GLY A 177 -9.12 4.45 8.85
C GLY A 177 -8.35 5.61 8.21
N HIS A 178 -8.99 6.36 7.32
CA HIS A 178 -8.42 7.56 6.69
C HIS A 178 -7.05 7.36 6.03
N SER A 179 -6.75 6.16 5.51
CA SER A 179 -5.41 5.79 5.02
C SER A 179 -4.91 6.65 3.86
N PHE A 180 -5.80 7.14 3.00
CA PHE A 180 -5.49 7.96 1.84
C PHE A 180 -6.18 9.31 1.96
N SER A 181 -5.41 10.39 1.97
CA SER A 181 -5.92 11.77 2.02
C SER A 181 -5.27 12.67 0.97
N GLY A 182 -6.05 13.49 0.27
CA GLY A 182 -5.52 14.41 -0.74
C GLY A 182 -4.90 13.72 -1.96
N VAL A 183 -5.39 12.52 -2.31
CA VAL A 183 -4.81 11.71 -3.38
C VAL A 183 -5.30 12.17 -4.75
N LYS A 184 -4.39 12.31 -5.71
CA LYS A 184 -4.68 12.49 -7.13
C LYS A 184 -4.35 11.21 -7.89
N ALA A 185 -5.38 10.50 -8.32
CA ALA A 185 -5.28 9.21 -8.99
C ALA A 185 -5.56 9.34 -10.50
N PHE A 186 -4.62 8.86 -11.32
CA PHE A 186 -4.69 8.92 -12.78
C PHE A 186 -4.55 7.53 -13.41
N GLY A 187 -5.32 7.25 -14.46
CA GLY A 187 -5.20 5.96 -15.15
C GLY A 187 -5.56 4.80 -14.22
N THR A 188 -5.01 3.61 -14.43
CA THR A 188 -5.23 2.45 -13.57
C THR A 188 -4.40 2.54 -12.28
N SER A 189 -4.67 3.51 -11.40
CA SER A 189 -3.84 3.79 -10.21
C SER A 189 -4.01 2.78 -9.07
N PHE A 190 -5.25 2.38 -8.80
CA PHE A 190 -5.66 1.54 -7.68
C PHE A 190 -6.35 0.28 -8.20
N GLY A 191 -5.77 -0.88 -7.94
CA GLY A 191 -6.32 -2.17 -8.35
C GLY A 191 -6.53 -3.12 -7.16
N GLU A 192 -7.61 -3.89 -7.17
CA GLU A 192 -7.86 -4.94 -6.15
C GLU A 192 -7.81 -4.40 -4.70
N ILE A 193 -8.47 -3.27 -4.44
CA ILE A 193 -8.44 -2.59 -3.12
C ILE A 193 -9.59 -3.07 -2.24
N LYS A 194 -9.30 -3.38 -0.97
CA LYS A 194 -10.31 -3.56 0.07
C LYS A 194 -10.26 -2.35 1.00
N ALA A 195 -11.26 -1.49 0.90
CA ALA A 195 -11.31 -0.25 1.67
C ALA A 195 -12.47 -0.25 2.67
N GLU A 196 -12.15 0.18 3.89
CA GLU A 196 -13.07 0.28 5.02
C GLU A 196 -12.89 1.65 5.73
N GLU A 197 -13.88 2.07 6.51
CA GLU A 197 -13.78 3.17 7.48
C GLU A 197 -13.14 4.48 6.94
N ASN A 198 -13.80 5.17 6.02
CA ASN A 198 -13.31 6.45 5.45
C ASN A 198 -11.89 6.38 4.87
N SER A 199 -11.48 5.24 4.30
CA SER A 199 -10.15 5.01 3.73
C SER A 199 -9.65 6.10 2.78
N PHE A 200 -10.53 6.75 1.99
CA PHE A 200 -10.18 7.80 1.04
C PHE A 200 -10.89 9.13 1.37
N MET A 201 -10.10 10.17 1.60
CA MET A 201 -10.58 11.52 1.91
C MET A 201 -9.99 12.56 0.96
N ASP A 202 -10.81 13.50 0.49
CA ASP A 202 -10.40 14.61 -0.37
C ASP A 202 -9.60 14.13 -1.61
N ALA A 203 -10.09 13.04 -2.23
CA ALA A 203 -9.43 12.41 -3.36
C ALA A 203 -10.00 12.89 -4.71
N GLU A 204 -9.13 13.00 -5.70
CA GLU A 204 -9.47 13.27 -7.10
C GLU A 204 -9.09 12.05 -7.96
N ALA A 205 -10.08 11.50 -8.66
CA ALA A 205 -9.94 10.27 -9.44
C ALA A 205 -10.32 10.50 -10.91
N TYR A 206 -9.40 10.15 -11.80
CA TYR A 206 -9.53 10.34 -13.23
C TYR A 206 -9.25 9.05 -14.00
N CYS A 207 -10.09 8.75 -15.00
CA CYS A 207 -9.82 7.73 -16.03
C CYS A 207 -9.40 6.34 -15.52
N ARG A 208 -10.33 5.47 -15.10
CA ARG A 208 -10.04 4.12 -14.55
C ARG A 208 -9.17 4.10 -13.28
N ALA A 209 -9.19 5.20 -12.52
CA ALA A 209 -8.48 5.37 -11.24
C ALA A 209 -8.55 4.15 -10.32
N PHE A 210 -9.74 3.58 -10.17
CA PHE A 210 -10.02 2.34 -9.45
C PHE A 210 -10.50 1.27 -10.44
N TRP A 211 -9.96 0.06 -10.32
CA TRP A 211 -10.29 -1.03 -11.24
C TRP A 211 -10.15 -2.42 -10.62
N GLY A 212 -10.76 -3.42 -11.25
CA GLY A 212 -10.62 -4.83 -10.92
C GLY A 212 -11.72 -5.36 -10.00
N THR A 213 -12.23 -6.55 -10.35
CA THR A 213 -13.42 -7.19 -9.75
C THR A 213 -13.31 -7.50 -8.26
N ASN A 214 -12.09 -7.51 -7.72
CA ASN A 214 -11.84 -7.71 -6.29
C ASN A 214 -11.74 -6.40 -5.51
N THR A 215 -11.98 -5.26 -6.16
CA THR A 215 -12.03 -3.96 -5.52
C THR A 215 -13.39 -3.77 -4.86
N VAL A 216 -13.39 -3.68 -3.53
CA VAL A 216 -14.59 -3.54 -2.70
C VAL A 216 -14.44 -2.31 -1.81
N MET A 217 -15.42 -1.42 -1.89
CA MET A 217 -15.48 -0.17 -1.15
C MET A 217 -16.73 -0.15 -0.26
N GLY A 218 -16.56 -0.12 1.06
CA GLY A 218 -17.66 -0.14 2.04
C GLY A 218 -17.46 0.85 3.20
N GLY A 219 -18.51 1.11 3.99
CA GLY A 219 -18.41 1.85 5.27
C GLY A 219 -17.82 3.26 5.15
N ASP A 220 -18.53 4.16 4.48
CA ASP A 220 -18.08 5.55 4.22
C ASP A 220 -16.69 5.67 3.55
N SER A 221 -16.21 4.64 2.84
CA SER A 221 -14.87 4.55 2.21
C SER A 221 -14.37 5.79 1.47
N PHE A 222 -15.26 6.56 0.85
CA PHE A 222 -14.95 7.78 0.11
C PHE A 222 -15.66 8.98 0.72
N ARG A 223 -14.88 9.98 1.13
CA ARG A 223 -15.39 11.28 1.61
C ARG A 223 -14.82 12.43 0.79
N ASN A 224 -15.69 13.31 0.32
CA ASN A 224 -15.32 14.50 -0.47
C ASN A 224 -14.55 14.17 -1.77
N VAL A 225 -14.96 13.09 -2.44
CA VAL A 225 -14.23 12.59 -3.63
C VAL A 225 -14.81 13.14 -4.92
N LYS A 226 -13.93 13.53 -5.85
CA LYS A 226 -14.32 13.88 -7.23
C LYS A 226 -13.93 12.74 -8.17
N MET A 227 -14.91 12.18 -8.89
CA MET A 227 -14.73 11.07 -9.82
C MET A 227 -15.20 11.46 -11.23
N SER A 228 -14.42 11.13 -12.25
CA SER A 228 -14.70 11.42 -13.67
C SER A 228 -14.04 10.41 -14.62
N GLY A 229 -14.44 10.39 -15.90
CA GLY A 229 -14.08 9.31 -16.83
C GLY A 229 -14.66 7.96 -16.39
N HIS A 230 -13.98 6.83 -16.65
CA HIS A 230 -14.41 5.48 -16.20
C HIS A 230 -13.79 5.10 -14.83
N SER A 231 -13.78 6.01 -13.86
CA SER A 231 -12.94 5.93 -12.66
C SER A 231 -13.22 4.79 -11.67
N GLY A 232 -14.39 4.17 -11.67
CA GLY A 232 -14.81 3.12 -10.74
C GLY A 232 -15.22 1.82 -11.43
N ARG A 233 -14.65 1.52 -12.59
CA ARG A 233 -15.05 0.40 -13.44
C ARG A 233 -14.75 -0.95 -12.78
N ASP A 234 -15.70 -1.88 -12.84
CA ASP A 234 -15.58 -3.25 -12.30
C ASP A 234 -15.32 -3.26 -10.78
N VAL A 235 -15.89 -2.28 -10.06
CA VAL A 235 -15.79 -2.12 -8.60
C VAL A 235 -17.14 -2.41 -7.95
N THR A 236 -17.13 -2.99 -6.74
CA THR A 236 -18.33 -3.08 -5.89
C THR A 236 -18.31 -1.98 -4.83
N ILE A 237 -19.36 -1.15 -4.80
CA ILE A 237 -19.55 -0.08 -3.82
C ILE A 237 -20.80 -0.37 -3.00
N LYS A 238 -20.68 -0.36 -1.67
CA LYS A 238 -21.77 -0.69 -0.73
C LYS A 238 -21.74 0.15 0.54
N ASP A 239 -22.73 -0.01 1.43
CA ASP A 239 -22.68 0.50 2.81
C ASP A 239 -22.33 2.01 2.98
N ARG A 240 -23.01 2.90 2.23
CA ARG A 240 -22.76 4.36 2.25
C ARG A 240 -21.34 4.78 1.85
N ALA A 241 -20.62 3.94 1.11
CA ALA A 241 -19.22 4.18 0.76
C ALA A 241 -18.93 5.53 0.10
N CYS A 242 -19.83 6.15 -0.68
CA CYS A 242 -19.57 7.47 -1.27
C CYS A 242 -20.34 8.59 -0.57
N ARG A 243 -19.64 9.39 0.24
CA ARG A 243 -20.19 10.55 0.97
C ARG A 243 -19.70 11.89 0.42
N ASN A 244 -20.64 12.79 0.12
CA ASN A 244 -20.37 14.15 -0.36
C ASN A 244 -19.47 14.21 -1.62
N GLY A 245 -19.50 13.16 -2.45
CA GLY A 245 -18.71 13.11 -3.67
C GLY A 245 -19.37 13.84 -4.84
N LYS A 246 -18.56 14.29 -5.80
CA LYS A 246 -19.02 14.75 -7.11
C LYS A 246 -18.63 13.71 -8.16
N ILE A 247 -19.61 12.97 -8.66
CA ILE A 247 -19.43 11.83 -9.55
C ILE A 247 -20.03 12.18 -10.91
N LEU A 248 -19.18 12.26 -11.93
CA LEU A 248 -19.56 12.81 -13.24
C LEU A 248 -19.27 11.82 -14.38
N GLU A 249 -19.76 12.17 -15.57
CA GLU A 249 -19.42 11.51 -16.85
C GLU A 249 -19.73 10.02 -16.93
N ARG A 250 -18.77 9.10 -16.86
CA ARG A 250 -18.94 7.63 -16.92
C ARG A 250 -18.34 6.97 -15.68
N ALA A 251 -18.26 7.74 -14.58
CA ALA A 251 -17.41 7.42 -13.43
C ALA A 251 -17.71 6.08 -12.79
N LEU A 252 -18.96 5.62 -12.85
CA LEU A 252 -19.44 4.38 -12.27
C LEU A 252 -19.95 3.40 -13.35
N GLU A 253 -19.50 3.55 -14.59
CA GLU A 253 -19.86 2.63 -15.66
C GLU A 253 -19.26 1.24 -15.39
N TYR A 254 -20.12 0.22 -15.39
CA TYR A 254 -19.82 -1.16 -14.97
C TYR A 254 -19.45 -1.31 -13.48
N THR A 255 -19.91 -0.41 -12.63
CA THR A 255 -19.83 -0.56 -11.17
C THR A 255 -21.06 -1.29 -10.65
N GLU A 256 -20.86 -2.17 -9.67
CA GLU A 256 -21.94 -2.78 -8.89
C GLU A 256 -22.23 -1.91 -7.66
N LEU A 257 -23.47 -1.40 -7.56
CA LEU A 257 -23.91 -0.54 -6.47
C LEU A 257 -24.93 -1.27 -5.59
N LYS A 258 -24.66 -1.31 -4.28
CA LYS A 258 -25.54 -1.96 -3.29
C LYS A 258 -25.92 -1.02 -2.14
N ASP A 259 -27.09 -1.27 -1.55
CA ASP A 259 -27.58 -0.63 -0.32
C ASP A 259 -27.70 0.90 -0.41
N GLU A 260 -26.92 1.64 0.38
CA GLU A 260 -26.89 3.11 0.39
C GLU A 260 -25.58 3.66 -0.22
N ALA A 261 -24.95 2.93 -1.15
CA ALA A 261 -23.64 3.22 -1.76
C ALA A 261 -23.32 4.71 -2.06
N LEU A 262 -24.30 5.50 -2.51
CA LEU A 262 -24.12 6.88 -3.00
C LEU A 262 -24.68 7.95 -2.05
N TYR A 263 -24.49 7.77 -0.74
CA TYR A 263 -25.07 8.65 0.28
C TYR A 263 -24.57 10.10 0.21
N GLY A 264 -25.41 11.01 -0.30
CA GLY A 264 -25.07 12.43 -0.35
C GLY A 264 -24.11 12.83 -1.48
N ALA A 265 -23.86 11.93 -2.44
CA ALA A 265 -23.13 12.25 -3.66
C ALA A 265 -24.00 13.03 -4.66
N ILE A 266 -23.38 13.93 -5.42
CA ILE A 266 -23.96 14.53 -6.62
C ILE A 266 -23.52 13.69 -7.81
N VAL A 267 -24.48 13.10 -8.52
CA VAL A 267 -24.21 12.13 -9.60
C VAL A 267 -24.80 12.63 -10.91
N GLY A 268 -23.95 12.81 -11.93
CA GLY A 268 -24.40 13.13 -13.27
C GLY A 268 -25.08 11.94 -13.94
N LEU A 269 -26.11 12.19 -14.76
CA LEU A 269 -26.95 11.14 -15.36
C LEU A 269 -26.14 10.10 -16.15
N LYS A 270 -25.12 10.55 -16.89
CA LYS A 270 -24.26 9.66 -17.69
C LYS A 270 -23.38 8.74 -16.82
N ALA A 271 -23.14 9.10 -15.55
CA ALA A 271 -22.15 8.45 -14.70
C ALA A 271 -22.52 7.02 -14.32
N LEU A 272 -23.81 6.69 -14.40
CA LEU A 272 -24.40 5.41 -14.01
C LEU A 272 -24.65 4.48 -15.19
N ARG A 273 -24.27 4.87 -16.42
CA ARG A 273 -24.52 4.06 -17.61
C ARG A 273 -23.85 2.69 -17.45
N GLY A 274 -24.65 1.61 -17.50
CA GLY A 274 -24.13 0.24 -17.37
C GLY A 274 -23.77 -0.19 -15.95
N ALA A 275 -24.07 0.61 -14.92
CA ALA A 275 -24.00 0.18 -13.53
C ALA A 275 -25.12 -0.82 -13.22
N SER A 276 -24.84 -1.85 -12.43
CA SER A 276 -25.87 -2.71 -11.84
C SER A 276 -26.26 -2.18 -10.47
N THR A 277 -27.57 -2.20 -10.18
CA THR A 277 -28.11 -1.70 -8.92
C THR A 277 -28.91 -2.79 -8.23
N GLU A 278 -28.50 -3.18 -7.02
CA GLU A 278 -29.19 -4.18 -6.20
C GLU A 278 -29.61 -3.54 -4.86
N ASN A 279 -30.89 -3.64 -4.50
CA ASN A 279 -31.44 -3.15 -3.23
C ASN A 279 -31.15 -1.67 -2.89
N LEU A 280 -30.92 -0.80 -3.89
CA LEU A 280 -30.82 0.64 -3.67
C LEU A 280 -32.17 1.17 -3.17
N LYS A 281 -32.22 1.69 -1.94
CA LYS A 281 -33.44 2.33 -1.41
C LYS A 281 -33.84 3.51 -2.32
N GLU A 282 -34.92 3.35 -3.08
CA GLU A 282 -35.42 4.31 -4.08
C GLU A 282 -35.55 5.77 -3.56
N GLN A 283 -35.78 5.95 -2.26
CA GLN A 283 -36.04 7.26 -1.65
C GLN A 283 -34.84 8.22 -1.67
N ASN A 284 -33.60 7.71 -1.73
CA ASN A 284 -32.39 8.56 -1.82
C ASN A 284 -31.95 8.82 -3.26
N PHE A 285 -32.36 7.97 -4.21
CA PHE A 285 -31.94 8.05 -5.61
C PHE A 285 -32.70 9.13 -6.40
N LYS A 286 -34.01 9.27 -6.16
CA LYS A 286 -34.89 10.20 -6.91
C LYS A 286 -34.74 11.68 -6.54
N ARG A 287 -34.15 12.02 -5.38
CA ARG A 287 -34.11 13.41 -4.87
C ARG A 287 -32.87 14.22 -5.26
N ARG A 288 -31.84 13.62 -5.88
CA ARG A 288 -30.52 14.29 -6.04
C ARG A 288 -29.81 14.06 -7.38
N ILE A 289 -30.49 13.49 -8.38
CA ILE A 289 -30.04 13.57 -9.78
C ILE A 289 -30.38 14.98 -10.26
N PHE A 290 -29.43 15.91 -10.18
CA PHE A 290 -29.58 17.17 -10.90
C PHE A 290 -29.24 16.91 -12.38
N VAL A 291 -30.24 17.14 -13.22
CA VAL A 291 -30.08 17.26 -14.67
C VAL A 291 -29.20 18.49 -14.92
N LEU A 292 -27.91 18.27 -15.14
CA LEU A 292 -27.00 19.21 -15.79
C LEU A 292 -26.52 18.58 -17.10
#